data_AF-A0A849EP92-F1
#
_entry.id   AF-A0A849EP92-F1
#
_cell.length_a   1.000
_cell.length_b   1.000
_cell.length_c   1.000
_cell.angle_alpha   90.00
_cell.angle_beta   90.00
_cell.angle_gamma   90.00
#
_symmetry.space_group_name_H-M   'P 1'
#
loop_
_entity.id
_entity.type
_entity.pdbx_description
1 polymer ?
#
loop_
_entity_poly.entity_id
_entity_poly.type
_entity_poly.pdbx_seq_one_letter_code
_entity_poly.pdbx_strand_id
1 'polypeptide(L)'
;MPKRPLTPAYVFFYVLFWPDTWRILIGLLASIIVVPLIRESDMTAFEITMLHIMMACIGYAATAGPARRIAQALQKWILGGNKPG
;
A
#
# COMPACT_ATOMS: atom_id res chain seq x y z
N MET A 1 -14.24 -23.18 -16.18
CA MET A 1 -13.95 -21.74 -16.05
C MET A 1 -12.75 -21.42 -16.95
N PRO A 2 -12.90 -20.69 -18.05
CA PRO A 2 -11.78 -20.36 -18.93
C PRO A 2 -10.74 -19.55 -18.13
N LYS A 3 -9.53 -20.08 -18.02
CA LYS A 3 -8.41 -19.43 -17.33
C LYS A 3 -8.12 -18.12 -18.09
N ARG A 4 -8.44 -16.97 -17.47
CA ARG A 4 -8.14 -15.67 -18.07
C ARG A 4 -6.64 -15.60 -18.38
N PRO A 5 -6.23 -15.15 -19.57
CA PRO A 5 -4.81 -15.09 -19.92
C PRO A 5 -4.10 -14.17 -18.93
N LEU A 6 -3.10 -14.71 -18.23
CA LEU A 6 -2.21 -13.98 -17.33
C LEU A 6 -1.28 -13.09 -18.17
N THR A 7 -1.80 -11.96 -18.62
CA THR A 7 -0.98 -10.95 -19.28
C THR A 7 -0.27 -10.09 -18.23
N PRO A 8 0.93 -9.54 -18.53
CA PRO A 8 1.63 -8.65 -17.60
C PRO A 8 0.78 -7.45 -17.18
N ALA A 9 0.01 -6.91 -18.12
CA ALA A 9 -0.95 -5.84 -17.86
C ALA A 9 -2.02 -6.26 -16.84
N TYR A 10 -2.56 -7.49 -16.96
CA TYR A 10 -3.55 -8.00 -16.01
C TYR A 10 -2.99 -8.09 -14.58
N VAL A 11 -1.76 -8.59 -14.42
CA VAL A 11 -1.10 -8.66 -13.10
C VAL A 11 -0.86 -7.26 -12.53
N PHE A 12 -0.39 -6.33 -13.36
CA PHE A 12 -0.17 -4.94 -12.95
C PHE A 12 -1.46 -4.27 -12.44
N PHE A 13 -2.54 -4.32 -13.22
CA PHE A 13 -3.83 -3.75 -12.81
C PHE A 13 -4.42 -4.47 -11.60
N TYR A 14 -4.25 -5.79 -11.50
CA TYR A 14 -4.71 -6.55 -10.35
C TYR A 14 -4.04 -6.07 -9.05
N VAL A 15 -2.72 -5.91 -9.06
CA VAL A 15 -1.95 -5.38 -7.92
C VAL A 15 -2.33 -3.92 -7.65
N LEU A 16 -2.47 -3.09 -8.68
CA LEU A 16 -2.84 -1.69 -8.55
C LEU A 16 -4.25 -1.48 -7.96
N PHE A 17 -5.20 -2.39 -8.23
CA PHE A 17 -6.54 -2.31 -7.65
C PHE A 17 -6.67 -2.97 -6.29
N TRP A 18 -5.64 -3.67 -5.81
CA TRP A 18 -5.70 -4.38 -4.54
C TRP A 18 -5.50 -3.39 -3.38
N PRO A 19 -6.45 -3.27 -2.42
CA PRO A 19 -6.32 -2.33 -1.31
C PRO A 19 -5.08 -2.57 -0.45
N ASP A 20 -4.62 -3.82 -0.33
CA ASP A 20 -3.43 -4.15 0.47
C ASP A 20 -2.14 -3.60 -0.14
N THR A 21 -2.04 -3.52 -1.47
CA THR A 21 -0.91 -2.86 -2.15
C THR A 21 -0.79 -1.40 -1.72
N TRP A 22 -1.92 -0.68 -1.67
CA TRP A 22 -1.94 0.70 -1.20
C TRP A 22 -1.62 0.84 0.28
N ARG A 23 -2.09 -0.08 1.13
CA ARG A 23 -1.76 -0.05 2.57
C ARG A 23 -0.27 -0.28 2.81
N ILE A 24 0.33 -1.22 2.08
CA ILE A 24 1.78 -1.49 2.16
C ILE A 24 2.57 -0.28 1.66
N LEU A 25 2.17 0.31 0.53
CA LEU A 25 2.82 1.48 -0.04
C LEU A 25 2.77 2.66 0.94
N ILE A 26 1.60 2.94 1.53
CA ILE A 26 1.46 4.06 2.48
C ILE A 26 2.20 3.75 3.79
N GLY A 27 2.16 2.51 4.28
CA GLY A 27 2.95 2.08 5.43
C GLY A 27 4.44 2.32 5.22
N LEU A 28 4.96 1.91 4.07
CA LEU A 28 6.36 2.11 3.70
C LEU A 28 6.70 3.62 3.62
N LEU A 29 5.87 4.41 2.95
CA LEU A 29 6.04 5.86 2.88
C LEU A 29 6.03 6.51 4.26
N ALA A 30 5.09 6.11 5.12
CA ALA A 30 5.00 6.61 6.49
C ALA A 30 6.26 6.28 7.29
N SER A 31 6.80 5.06 7.14
CA SER A 31 8.08 4.69 7.76
C SER A 31 9.22 5.57 7.25
N ILE A 32 9.36 5.77 5.94
CA ILE A 32 10.45 6.54 5.36
C ILE A 32 10.40 8.01 5.79
N ILE A 33 9.20 8.57 5.97
CA ILE A 33 9.02 9.97 6.37
C ILE A 33 9.16 10.15 7.89
N VAL A 34 8.53 9.26 8.68
CA VAL A 34 8.43 9.46 10.13
C VAL A 34 9.69 9.01 10.86
N VAL A 35 10.30 7.87 10.48
CA VAL A 35 11.49 7.36 11.17
C VAL A 35 12.64 8.38 11.22
N PRO A 36 13.02 9.10 10.14
CA PRO A 36 14.10 10.09 10.23
C PRO A 36 13.75 11.29 11.13
N LEU A 37 12.47 11.56 11.39
CA LEU A 37 12.02 12.65 12.27
C LEU A 37 12.07 12.28 13.76
N ILE A 38 12.00 10.98 14.09
CA ILE A 38 11.96 10.48 15.47
C ILE A 38 13.18 9.63 15.85
N ARG A 39 14.08 9.37 14.90
CA ARG A 39 15.34 8.66 15.13
C ARG A 39 16.27 9.52 15.98
N GLU A 40 16.80 8.94 17.04
CA GLU A 40 17.86 9.54 17.85
C GLU A 40 19.25 9.21 17.28
N SER A 41 20.21 10.10 17.53
CA SER A 41 21.58 10.01 17.01
C SER A 41 22.31 8.74 17.43
N ASP A 42 21.97 8.21 18.61
CA ASP A 42 22.68 7.11 19.27
C ASP A 42 22.07 5.72 18.98
N MET A 43 21.09 5.65 18.07
CA MET A 43 20.43 4.39 17.72
C MET A 43 21.31 3.50 16.84
N THR A 44 21.36 2.23 17.20
CA THR A 44 21.99 1.16 16.43
C THR A 44 21.21 0.85 15.15
N ALA A 45 21.88 0.26 14.15
CA ALA A 45 21.23 -0.16 12.90
C ALA A 45 20.04 -1.10 13.11
N PHE A 46 20.08 -1.94 14.15
CA PHE A 46 19.01 -2.85 14.51
C PHE A 46 17.77 -2.11 15.02
N GLU A 47 17.95 -1.14 15.93
CA GLU A 47 16.86 -0.33 16.47
C GLU A 47 16.19 0.51 15.39
N ILE A 48 16.97 1.10 14.47
CA ILE A 48 16.43 1.87 13.34
C ILE A 48 15.59 0.98 12.42
N THR A 49 16.05 -0.24 12.16
CA THR A 49 15.31 -1.22 11.35
C THR A 49 14.01 -1.62 12.02
N MET A 50 14.04 -1.87 13.34
CA MET A 50 12.84 -2.18 14.11
C MET A 50 11.85 -1.02 14.09
N LEU A 51 12.33 0.22 14.20
CA LEU A 51 11.52 1.43 14.12
C LEU A 51 10.83 1.57 12.76
N HIS A 52 11.54 1.24 11.66
CA HIS A 52 10.94 1.18 10.33
C HIS A 52 9.82 0.14 10.24
N ILE A 53 10.04 -1.08 10.75
CA ILE A 53 9.02 -2.14 10.73
C ILE A 53 7.79 -1.72 11.52
N MET A 54 7.98 -1.17 12.74
CA MET A 54 6.88 -0.69 13.57
C MET A 54 6.09 0.41 12.88
N MET A 55 6.76 1.44 12.35
CA MET A 55 6.10 2.55 11.66
C MET A 55 5.38 2.09 10.38
N ALA A 56 5.97 1.16 9.64
CA ALA A 56 5.34 0.57 8.46
C ALA A 56 4.06 -0.20 8.83
N CYS A 57 4.09 -0.99 9.90
CA CYS A 57 2.91 -1.70 10.41
C CYS A 57 1.82 -0.74 10.90
N ILE A 58 2.19 0.31 11.65
CA ILE A 58 1.24 1.33 12.11
C ILE A 58 0.61 2.05 10.92
N GLY A 59 1.43 2.48 9.96
CA GLY A 59 0.95 3.10 8.72
C GLY A 59 0.02 2.18 7.94
N TYR A 60 0.36 0.89 7.81
CA TYR A 60 -0.49 -0.13 7.16
C TYR A 60 -1.84 -0.32 7.88
N ALA A 61 -1.84 -0.35 9.21
CA ALA A 61 -3.03 -0.52 10.03
C ALA A 61 -3.94 0.71 9.98
N ALA A 62 -3.37 1.90 10.16
CA ALA A 62 -4.10 3.18 10.15
C ALA A 62 -4.70 3.51 8.78
N THR A 63 -4.08 3.04 7.69
CA THR A 63 -4.50 3.37 6.33
C THR A 63 -5.55 2.43 5.74
N ALA A 64 -6.10 1.50 6.54
CA ALA A 64 -7.14 0.56 6.09
C ALA A 64 -8.34 1.25 5.41
N GLY A 65 -8.80 2.36 5.99
CA GLY A 65 -9.89 3.18 5.44
C GLY A 65 -9.51 3.93 4.16
N PRO A 66 -8.48 4.81 4.19
CA PRO A 66 -8.12 5.62 3.03
C PRO A 66 -7.59 4.78 1.85
N ALA A 67 -6.81 3.73 2.09
CA ALA A 67 -6.30 2.86 1.02
C ALA A 67 -7.44 2.19 0.24
N ARG A 68 -8.51 1.77 0.94
CA ARG A 68 -9.69 1.19 0.30
C ARG A 68 -10.43 2.21 -0.57
N ARG A 69 -10.48 3.48 -0.15
CA ARG A 69 -11.05 4.58 -0.95
C ARG A 69 -10.21 4.88 -2.19
N ILE A 70 -8.89 4.87 -2.08
CA ILE A 70 -7.98 5.09 -3.22
C ILE A 70 -8.16 3.97 -4.25
N ALA A 71 -8.15 2.71 -3.82
CA ALA A 71 -8.37 1.56 -4.71
C ALA A 71 -9.75 1.63 -5.41
N GLN A 72 -10.81 1.97 -4.68
CA GLN A 72 -12.15 2.12 -5.24
C GLN A 72 -12.29 3.31 -6.19
N ALA A 73 -11.67 4.46 -5.86
CA ALA A 73 -11.68 5.64 -6.72
C ALA A 73 -10.94 5.36 -8.02
N LEU A 74 -9.76 4.73 -7.94
CA LEU A 74 -8.96 4.34 -9.09
C LEU A 74 -9.69 3.31 -9.97
N GLN A 75 -10.33 2.32 -9.34
CA GLN A 75 -11.16 1.34 -10.04
C GLN A 75 -12.33 2.02 -10.76
N LYS A 76 -13.00 2.98 -10.12
CA LYS A 76 -14.11 3.73 -10.70
C LYS A 76 -13.66 4.62 -11.87
N TRP A 77 -12.46 5.19 -11.78
CA TRP A 77 -11.89 6.07 -12.80
C TRP A 77 -11.40 5.28 -14.02
N ILE A 78 -10.74 4.15 -13.81
CA ILE A 78 -10.22 3.29 -14.88
C ILE A 78 -11.33 2.44 -15.54
N LEU A 79 -12.30 1.92 -14.79
CA LEU A 79 -13.41 1.13 -15.35
C LEU A 79 -14.59 1.97 -15.84
N GLY A 80 -14.51 3.31 -15.75
CA GLY A 80 -15.39 4.24 -16.44
C GLY A 80 -16.87 3.81 -16.49
N GLY A 81 -17.54 3.81 -15.34
CA GLY A 81 -19.02 3.75 -15.29
C GLY A 81 -19.69 2.39 -15.55
N ASN A 82 -18.99 1.32 -15.91
CA ASN A 82 -19.65 0.03 -16.14
C ASN A 82 -19.52 -0.90 -14.91
N LYS A 83 -20.56 -0.88 -14.06
CA LYS A 83 -20.74 -1.87 -12.99
C LYS A 83 -21.10 -3.22 -13.65
N PRO A 84 -20.32 -4.29 -13.49
CA PRO A 84 -20.92 -5.62 -13.58
C PRO A 84 -21.82 -5.78 -12.35
N GLY A 85 -23.12 -5.89 -12.60
CA GLY A 85 -24.14 -6.24 -11.60
C GLY A 85 -23.94 -7.64 -11.04
#